data_AF-A0AAW1DA75-F1
#
_entry.id   AF-A0AAW1DA75-F1
#
_cell.length_a   1.000
_cell.length_b   1.000
_cell.length_c   1.000
_cell.angle_alpha   90.00
_cell.angle_beta   90.00
_cell.angle_gamma   90.00
#
_symmetry.space_group_name_H-M   'P 1'
#
loop_
_entity.id
_entity.type
_entity.pdbx_description
1 polymer ?
#
loop_
_entity_poly.entity_id
_entity_poly.type
_entity_poly.pdbx_seq_one_letter_code
_entity_poly.pdbx_strand_id
1 'polypeptide(L)'
;MCISIKRDGREREGLVGPEPFCGVSKSQIRGAILKWTKVKSHALWTSTQGLRQSKFFIKGRSARFTADLLSQDRRTVRMLIELLASHCRLNKHMSNMRLADDDQYRFCLENDET
;
A
#
# COMPACT_ATOMS: atom_id res chain seq x y z
N MET A 1 37.77 10.65 -14.49
CA MET A 1 39.15 10.50 -13.97
C MET A 1 39.20 9.14 -13.29
N CYS A 2 39.64 8.10 -14.00
CA CYS A 2 39.65 6.73 -13.51
C CYS A 2 41.01 6.45 -12.86
N ILE A 3 41.01 6.06 -11.59
CA ILE A 3 42.23 5.65 -10.90
C ILE A 3 42.56 4.22 -11.35
N SER A 4 43.59 4.08 -12.20
CA SER A 4 44.13 2.80 -12.64
C SER A 4 44.96 2.16 -11.55
N ILE A 5 44.41 1.14 -10.89
CA ILE A 5 45.20 0.23 -10.04
C ILE A 5 45.73 -0.90 -10.94
N LYS A 6 47.03 -0.85 -11.27
CA LYS A 6 47.76 -1.99 -11.86
C LYS A 6 47.80 -3.12 -10.82
N ARG A 7 47.36 -4.32 -11.19
CA ARG A 7 47.69 -5.55 -10.47
C ARG A 7 48.36 -6.51 -11.44
N ASP A 8 49.58 -6.87 -11.08
CA ASP A 8 50.46 -7.82 -11.76
C ASP A 8 49.83 -9.21 -11.90
N GLY A 9 50.35 -9.92 -12.89
CA GLY A 9 49.87 -11.18 -13.42
C GLY A 9 49.52 -12.23 -12.36
N ARG A 10 48.30 -12.75 -12.50
CA ARG A 10 47.95 -14.10 -12.11
C ARG A 10 47.03 -14.64 -13.19
N GLU A 11 47.37 -15.82 -13.69
CA GLU A 11 46.61 -16.61 -14.66
C GLU A 11 45.10 -16.50 -14.42
N ARG A 12 44.35 -16.28 -15.50
CA ARG A 12 42.89 -16.29 -15.47
C ARG A 12 42.44 -17.74 -15.30
N GLU A 13 42.47 -18.24 -14.07
CA GLU A 13 41.61 -19.35 -13.69
C GLU A 13 40.17 -18.84 -13.84
N GLY A 14 39.52 -19.30 -14.91
CA GLY A 14 38.11 -19.08 -15.16
C GLY A 14 37.33 -19.47 -13.91
N LEU A 15 36.46 -18.57 -13.48
CA LEU A 15 35.72 -18.70 -12.24
C LEU A 15 34.68 -19.81 -12.42
N VAL A 16 35.06 -21.05 -12.11
CA VAL A 16 34.18 -22.23 -12.21
C VAL A 16 33.50 -22.44 -10.86
N GLY A 17 32.22 -22.07 -10.80
CA GLY A 17 31.32 -22.35 -9.68
C GLY A 17 29.86 -22.15 -10.08
N PRO A 18 28.89 -22.81 -9.42
CA PRO A 18 27.47 -22.58 -9.70
C PRO A 18 27.06 -21.14 -9.32
N GLU A 19 26.18 -20.53 -10.13
CA GLU A 19 25.79 -19.10 -10.14
C GLU A 19 25.67 -18.36 -8.78
N PRO A 20 25.79 -17.01 -8.74
CA PRO A 20 26.57 -16.09 -9.56
C PRO A 20 27.91 -15.78 -8.88
N PHE A 21 29.00 -15.74 -9.66
CA PHE A 21 30.34 -15.43 -9.13
C PHE A 21 30.39 -14.08 -8.37
N CYS A 22 29.53 -13.14 -8.78
CA CYS A 22 29.32 -11.86 -8.12
C CYS A 22 28.07 -11.96 -7.24
N GLY A 23 28.24 -12.02 -5.91
CA GLY A 23 27.09 -12.02 -5.00
C GLY A 23 26.15 -10.85 -5.27
N VAL A 24 24.86 -11.13 -5.43
CA VAL A 24 23.85 -10.08 -5.62
C VAL A 24 23.78 -9.24 -4.35
N SER A 25 23.79 -7.92 -4.49
CA SER A 25 23.75 -7.06 -3.31
C SER A 25 22.40 -7.20 -2.59
N LYS A 26 22.41 -7.08 -1.26
CA LYS A 26 21.18 -7.11 -0.46
C LYS A 26 20.18 -6.04 -0.90
N SER A 27 20.66 -4.87 -1.37
CA SER A 27 19.80 -3.80 -1.87
C SER A 27 19.13 -4.17 -3.19
N GLN A 28 19.83 -4.86 -4.10
CA GLN A 28 19.25 -5.38 -5.35
C GLN A 28 18.15 -6.42 -5.08
N ILE A 29 18.41 -7.38 -4.19
CA ILE A 29 17.42 -8.39 -3.80
C ILE A 29 16.19 -7.72 -3.19
N ARG A 30 16.38 -6.82 -2.22
CA ARG A 30 15.28 -6.08 -1.58
C ARG A 30 14.49 -5.25 -2.59
N GLY A 31 15.17 -4.57 -3.52
CA GLY A 31 14.54 -3.78 -4.57
C GLY A 31 13.67 -4.65 -5.49
N ALA A 32 14.16 -5.82 -5.89
CA ALA A 32 13.41 -6.77 -6.70
C ALA A 32 12.15 -7.27 -5.97
N ILE A 33 12.27 -7.65 -4.70
CA ILE A 33 11.14 -8.07 -3.86
C ILE A 33 10.11 -6.95 -3.75
N LEU A 34 10.52 -5.73 -3.40
CA LEU A 34 9.61 -4.58 -3.24
C LEU A 34 8.86 -4.27 -4.54
N LYS A 35 9.55 -4.35 -5.69
CA LYS A 35 8.94 -4.15 -7.00
C LYS A 35 7.90 -5.23 -7.29
N TRP A 36 8.25 -6.49 -7.07
CA TRP A 36 7.33 -7.62 -7.26
C TRP A 36 6.10 -7.51 -6.36
N THR A 37 6.29 -7.24 -5.06
CA THR A 37 5.19 -7.06 -4.10
C THR A 37 4.28 -5.91 -4.52
N LYS A 38 4.83 -4.76 -4.97
CA LYS A 38 4.02 -3.64 -5.44
C LYS A 38 3.09 -4.03 -6.59
N VAL A 39 3.60 -4.75 -7.58
CA VAL A 39 2.81 -5.20 -8.74
C VAL A 39 1.73 -6.19 -8.30
N LYS A 40 2.11 -7.21 -7.51
CA LYS A 40 1.16 -8.24 -7.03
C LYS A 40 0.07 -7.65 -6.15
N SER A 41 0.40 -6.78 -5.19
CA SER A 41 -0.58 -6.13 -4.32
C SER A 41 -1.55 -5.25 -5.11
N HIS A 42 -1.06 -4.50 -6.11
CA HIS A 42 -1.93 -3.70 -6.96
C HIS A 42 -2.87 -4.55 -7.82
N ALA A 43 -2.35 -5.62 -8.42
CA ALA A 43 -3.16 -6.58 -9.18
C ALA A 43 -4.26 -7.20 -8.31
N LEU A 44 -3.93 -7.61 -7.08
CA LEU A 44 -4.91 -8.15 -6.13
C LEU A 44 -5.96 -7.10 -5.71
N TRP A 45 -5.53 -5.87 -5.40
CA TRP A 45 -6.42 -4.79 -5.01
C TRP A 45 -7.43 -4.46 -6.11
N THR A 46 -6.97 -4.42 -7.35
CA THR A 46 -7.84 -4.13 -8.50
C THR A 46 -8.77 -5.30 -8.84
N SER A 47 -8.28 -6.55 -8.78
CA SER A 47 -9.06 -7.75 -9.13
C SER A 47 -10.06 -8.20 -8.07
N THR A 48 -9.85 -7.85 -6.79
CA THR A 48 -10.76 -8.25 -5.70
C THR A 48 -12.13 -7.60 -5.90
N GLN A 49 -13.19 -8.39 -5.98
CA GLN A 49 -14.56 -7.88 -6.11
C GLN A 49 -15.03 -7.20 -4.81
N GLY A 50 -15.79 -6.10 -4.93
CA GLY A 50 -16.28 -5.34 -3.79
C GLY A 50 -15.35 -4.20 -3.34
N LEU A 51 -15.43 -3.81 -2.07
CA LEU A 51 -14.65 -2.73 -1.45
C LEU A 51 -14.80 -1.37 -2.14
N ARG A 52 -15.99 -1.05 -2.69
CA ARG A 52 -16.23 0.17 -3.48
C ARG A 52 -15.77 1.44 -2.75
N GLN A 53 -16.17 1.59 -1.49
CA GLN A 53 -15.82 2.74 -0.67
C GLN A 53 -14.30 2.80 -0.42
N SER A 54 -13.69 1.70 0.03
CA SER A 54 -12.24 1.66 0.25
C SER A 54 -11.44 1.96 -1.03
N LYS A 55 -11.87 1.47 -2.19
CA LYS A 55 -11.26 1.74 -3.51
C LYS A 55 -11.52 3.16 -4.01
N PHE A 56 -12.58 3.82 -3.55
CA PHE A 56 -12.83 5.21 -3.86
C PHE A 56 -11.75 6.09 -3.21
N PHE A 57 -11.49 5.88 -1.92
CA PHE A 57 -10.49 6.65 -1.17
C PHE A 57 -9.04 6.18 -1.42
N ILE A 58 -8.80 4.87 -1.53
CA ILE A 58 -7.48 4.29 -1.73
C ILE A 58 -7.29 3.92 -3.20
N LYS A 59 -6.75 4.88 -3.97
CA LYS A 59 -6.40 4.69 -5.39
C LYS A 59 -5.15 3.84 -5.61
N GLY A 60 -4.37 3.57 -4.56
CA GLY A 60 -3.19 2.74 -4.64
C GLY A 60 -2.28 2.91 -3.43
N ARG A 61 -1.14 2.20 -3.45
CA ARG A 61 -0.15 2.26 -2.38
C ARG A 61 0.56 3.62 -2.37
N SER A 62 0.40 4.38 -1.30
CA SER A 62 1.07 5.67 -1.07
C SER A 62 1.89 5.61 0.21
N ALA A 63 3.22 5.73 0.09
CA ALA A 63 4.12 5.72 1.24
C ALA A 63 3.87 6.92 2.17
N ARG A 64 3.53 8.08 1.59
CA ARG A 64 3.16 9.28 2.34
C ARG A 64 1.89 9.05 3.16
N PHE A 65 0.82 8.57 2.52
CA PHE A 65 -0.42 8.27 3.22
C PHE A 65 -0.22 7.24 4.33
N THR A 66 0.61 6.22 4.10
CA THR A 66 0.96 5.24 5.14
C THR A 66 1.69 5.90 6.30
N ALA A 67 2.67 6.78 6.04
CA ALA A 67 3.38 7.49 7.11
C ALA A 67 2.44 8.41 7.89
N ASP A 68 1.61 9.19 7.19
CA ASP A 68 0.64 10.12 7.78
C ASP A 68 -0.40 9.37 8.63
N LEU A 69 -0.84 8.19 8.19
CA LEU A 69 -1.77 7.33 8.95
C LEU A 69 -1.10 6.74 10.19
N LEU A 70 0.16 6.30 10.09
CA LEU A 70 0.92 5.77 11.21
C LEU A 70 1.27 6.85 12.25
N SER A 71 1.28 8.13 11.86
CA SER A 71 1.48 9.24 12.79
C SER A 71 0.20 9.69 13.49
N GLN A 72 -0.99 9.18 13.11
CA GLN A 72 -2.24 9.52 13.77
C GLN A 72 -2.44 8.75 15.08
N ASP A 73 -3.28 9.29 15.96
CA ASP A 73 -3.73 8.60 17.16
C ASP A 73 -4.71 7.45 16.82
N ARG A 74 -4.87 6.52 17.77
CA ARG A 74 -5.70 5.32 17.58
C ARG A 74 -7.17 5.62 17.29
N ARG A 75 -7.72 6.72 17.81
CA ARG A 75 -9.13 7.09 17.59
C ARG A 75 -9.30 7.55 16.14
N THR A 76 -8.40 8.37 15.64
CA THR A 76 -8.41 8.84 14.25
C THR A 76 -8.26 7.67 13.27
N VAL A 77 -7.32 6.76 13.52
CA VAL A 77 -7.16 5.54 12.70
C VAL A 77 -8.43 4.69 12.72
N ARG A 78 -9.07 4.52 13.88
CA ARG A 78 -10.32 3.76 14.00
C ARG A 78 -11.44 4.38 13.17
N MET A 79 -11.67 5.69 13.29
CA MET A 79 -12.69 6.38 12.49
C MET A 79 -12.44 6.23 10.99
N LEU A 80 -11.18 6.32 10.57
CA LEU A 80 -10.81 6.18 9.16
C LEU A 80 -11.02 4.75 8.65
N ILE A 81 -10.75 3.73 9.47
CA ILE A 81 -11.07 2.33 9.14
C ILE A 81 -12.58 2.12 9.04
N GLU A 82 -13.36 2.65 9.98
CA GLU A 82 -14.82 2.55 9.96
C GLU A 82 -15.39 3.19 8.68
N LEU A 83 -14.87 4.36 8.28
CA LEU A 83 -15.24 5.02 7.04
C LEU A 83 -14.89 4.17 5.82
N LEU A 84 -13.63 3.71 5.74
CA LEU A 84 -13.15 2.92 4.60
C LEU A 84 -13.87 1.59 4.44
N ALA A 85 -14.17 0.92 5.57
CA ALA A 85 -14.85 -0.37 5.59
C ALA A 85 -16.38 -0.23 5.50
N SER A 86 -16.90 0.98 5.29
CA SER A 86 -18.34 1.28 5.31
C SER A 86 -19.05 0.80 6.58
N HIS A 87 -18.31 0.68 7.68
CA HIS A 87 -18.83 0.33 9.01
C HIS A 87 -19.08 1.56 9.88
N CYS A 88 -18.77 2.78 9.41
CA CYS A 88 -19.30 3.95 10.05
C CYS A 88 -20.82 3.84 10.04
N ARG A 89 -21.44 4.08 11.21
CA ARG A 89 -22.89 4.24 11.36
C ARG A 89 -23.29 5.57 10.69
N LEU A 90 -23.16 5.63 9.37
CA LEU A 90 -23.72 6.68 8.53
C LEU A 90 -25.24 6.53 8.64
N ASN A 91 -25.95 7.59 9.02
CA ASN A 91 -27.40 7.53 9.26
C ASN A 91 -28.15 7.02 8.02
N LYS A 92 -27.65 7.30 6.80
CA LYS A 92 -28.19 6.78 5.54
C LYS A 92 -28.07 5.25 5.40
N HIS A 93 -26.99 4.67 5.92
CA HIS A 93 -26.81 3.21 5.92
C HIS A 93 -27.73 2.56 6.96
N MET A 94 -27.86 3.18 8.14
CA MET A 94 -28.76 2.74 9.21
C MET A 94 -30.24 2.91 8.82
N SER A 95 -30.62 3.98 8.11
CA SER A 95 -31.98 4.22 7.61
C SER A 95 -32.34 3.25 6.48
N ASN A 96 -31.42 2.98 5.55
CA ASN A 96 -31.59 1.91 4.54
C ASN A 96 -31.73 0.52 5.17
N MET A 97 -31.09 0.26 6.31
CA MET A 97 -31.26 -0.98 7.08
C MET A 97 -32.47 -0.97 8.04
N ARG A 98 -33.26 0.12 8.06
CA ARG A 98 -34.40 0.34 8.98
C ARG A 98 -34.05 0.23 10.46
N LEU A 99 -32.81 0.54 10.82
CA LEU A 99 -32.29 0.48 12.19
C LEU A 99 -32.31 1.85 12.90
N ALA A 100 -32.77 2.91 12.23
CA ALA A 100 -32.96 4.25 12.80
C ALA A 100 -34.18 4.93 12.15
N ASP A 101 -34.96 5.65 12.95
CA ASP A 101 -36.23 6.31 12.57
C ASP A 101 -36.03 7.74 12.01
N ASP A 102 -34.81 8.27 12.11
CA ASP A 102 -34.49 9.66 11.81
C ASP A 102 -33.35 9.77 10.79
N ASP A 103 -33.66 10.37 9.64
CA ASP A 103 -32.74 10.54 8.49
C ASP A 103 -31.85 11.78 8.66
N GLN A 104 -31.90 12.44 9.82
CA GLN A 104 -31.13 13.65 10.08
C GLN A 104 -29.68 13.32 10.44
N TYR A 105 -28.78 13.71 9.53
CA TYR A 105 -27.35 13.63 9.71
C TYR A 105 -26.85 14.63 10.75
N ARG A 106 -26.05 14.14 11.71
CA ARG A 106 -25.40 14.97 12.73
C ARG A 106 -24.26 15.86 12.18
N PHE A 107 -23.82 15.66 10.94
CA PHE A 107 -22.56 16.25 10.45
C PHE A 107 -22.59 17.01 9.12
N CYS A 108 -23.62 16.93 8.28
CA CYS A 108 -23.67 17.69 7.02
C CYS A 108 -25.10 18.08 6.64
N LEU A 109 -25.33 19.39 6.42
CA LEU A 109 -26.54 19.98 5.85
C LEU A 109 -26.48 20.01 4.31
N GLU A 110 -25.99 18.94 3.68
CA GLU A 110 -26.02 18.84 2.21
C GLU A 110 -26.65 17.50 1.82
N ASN A 111 -27.81 17.62 1.18
CA ASN A 111 -28.46 16.54 0.48
C ASN A 111 -27.54 16.11 -0.68
N ASP A 112 -26.85 14.99 -0.50
CA ASP A 112 -26.85 13.81 -1.38
C ASP A 112 -25.53 13.04 -1.20
N GLU A 113 -25.49 12.13 -0.22
CA GLU A 113 -24.34 11.23 -0.03
C GLU A 113 -24.39 10.04 -1.00
N THR A 114 -23.55 10.00 -2.03
CA THR A 114 -23.29 8.80 -2.87
C THR A 114 -22.43 7.72 -2.21
#